data_AF-A0A3D5WS16-F1
#
_entry.id   AF-A0A3D5WS16-F1
#
_cell.length_a   1.000
_cell.length_b   1.000
_cell.length_c   1.000
_cell.angle_alpha   90.00
_cell.angle_beta   90.00
_cell.angle_gamma   90.00
#
_symmetry.space_group_name_H-M   'P 1'
#
loop_
_entity.id
_entity.type
_entity.pdbx_description
1 polymer ?
#
loop_
_entity_poly.entity_id
_entity_poly.type
_entity_poly.pdbx_seq_one_letter_code
_entity_poly.pdbx_strand_id
1 'polypeptide(L)'
;MIVAVILGNRMNDNGTLSALARKRLDLAEKLYKEYSPEEIILSGGRANPKVDVTEADAMLKELKRRGNIDESVILLEGKSLSTKENAKYAVPMALKFHPDKIIVCTTREHATRPYLNPLRLFRRAVKDNGSNVPVEIYTNNK
;
A
#
# COMPACT_ATOMS: atom_id res chain seq x y z
N MET A 1 -11.96 -13.49 1.77
CA MET A 1 -11.66 -12.06 1.57
C MET A 1 -10.17 -11.78 1.39
N ILE A 2 -9.89 -10.78 0.57
CA ILE A 2 -8.57 -10.28 0.21
C ILE A 2 -8.47 -8.84 0.73
N VAL A 3 -7.40 -8.56 1.47
CA VAL A 3 -7.03 -7.18 1.81
C VAL A 3 -5.82 -6.78 0.97
N ALA A 4 -5.94 -5.70 0.21
CA ALA A 4 -4.83 -5.15 -0.55
C ALA A 4 -4.16 -4.01 0.24
N VAL A 5 -2.83 -3.92 0.17
CA VAL A 5 -2.06 -2.81 0.75
C VAL A 5 -1.25 -2.13 -0.35
N ILE A 6 -1.55 -0.86 -0.64
CA ILE A 6 -0.87 -0.08 -1.67
C ILE A 6 0.19 0.80 -1.02
N LEU A 7 1.45 0.62 -1.40
CA LEU A 7 2.56 1.35 -0.80
C LEU A 7 2.73 2.74 -1.42
N GLY A 8 2.75 3.77 -0.57
CA GLY A 8 3.11 5.13 -0.91
C GLY A 8 4.59 5.30 -1.27
N ASN A 9 4.89 6.43 -1.91
CA ASN A 9 6.25 6.86 -2.18
C ASN A 9 6.35 8.36 -2.00
N ARG A 10 7.50 8.81 -1.46
CA ARG A 10 7.79 10.21 -1.16
C ARG A 10 7.25 11.16 -2.22
N MET A 11 6.44 12.13 -1.77
CA MET A 11 5.85 13.17 -2.62
C MET A 11 6.92 14.15 -3.13
N ASN A 12 6.64 14.77 -4.27
CA ASN A 12 7.46 15.85 -4.80
C ASN A 12 7.35 17.10 -3.90
N ASP A 13 8.36 17.95 -3.90
CA ASP A 13 8.40 19.17 -3.06
C ASP A 13 7.26 20.16 -3.37
N ASN A 14 6.66 20.08 -4.56
CA ASN A 14 5.50 20.87 -4.95
C ASN A 14 4.15 20.26 -4.50
N GLY A 15 4.18 19.24 -3.63
CA GLY A 15 2.97 18.60 -3.10
C GLY A 15 2.26 17.65 -4.06
N THR A 16 2.88 17.28 -5.19
CA THR A 16 2.31 16.30 -6.12
C THR A 16 2.80 14.88 -5.83
N LEU A 17 2.00 13.88 -6.20
CA LEU A 17 2.42 12.48 -6.21
C LEU A 17 3.64 12.30 -7.14
N SER A 18 4.66 11.61 -6.63
CA SER A 18 5.80 11.20 -7.44
C SER A 18 5.38 10.26 -8.58
N ALA A 19 6.20 10.18 -9.63
CA ALA A 19 5.96 9.27 -10.75
C ALA A 19 5.83 7.81 -10.29
N LEU A 20 6.57 7.41 -9.25
CA LEU A 20 6.49 6.06 -8.70
C LEU A 20 5.20 5.81 -7.94
N ALA A 21 4.72 6.78 -7.14
CA ALA A 21 3.42 6.66 -6.48
C ALA A 21 2.28 6.53 -7.50
N ARG A 22 2.31 7.33 -8.58
CA ARG A 22 1.34 7.24 -9.68
C ARG A 22 1.33 5.86 -10.33
N LYS A 23 2.50 5.30 -10.65
CA LYS A 23 2.61 3.93 -11.18
C LYS A 23 1.99 2.89 -10.25
N ARG A 24 2.11 3.04 -8.93
CA ARG A 24 1.50 2.11 -7.97
C ARG A 24 -0.02 2.27 -7.88
N LEU A 25 -0.56 3.46 -8.11
CA LEU A 25 -2.01 3.65 -8.25
C LEU A 25 -2.54 2.99 -9.54
N ASP A 26 -1.79 3.09 -10.63
CA ASP A 26 -2.15 2.38 -11.87
C ASP A 26 -2.16 0.86 -11.66
N LEU A 27 -1.25 0.34 -10.83
CA LEU A 27 -1.25 -1.08 -10.43
C LEU A 27 -2.37 -1.40 -9.44
N ALA A 28 -2.73 -0.49 -8.55
CA ALA A 28 -3.84 -0.66 -7.62
C ALA A 28 -5.16 -0.83 -8.38
N GLU A 29 -5.40 -0.05 -9.44
CA GLU A 29 -6.59 -0.20 -10.28
C GLU A 29 -6.61 -1.53 -11.04
N LYS A 30 -5.46 -1.98 -11.55
CA LYS A 30 -5.35 -3.31 -12.18
C LYS A 30 -5.62 -4.43 -11.17
N LEU A 31 -5.03 -4.34 -9.98
CA LEU A 31 -5.25 -5.27 -8.88
C LEU A 31 -6.73 -5.29 -8.50
N TYR A 32 -7.37 -4.12 -8.39
CA TYR A 32 -8.78 -4.01 -8.03
C TYR A 32 -9.67 -4.71 -9.05
N LYS A 33 -9.41 -4.52 -10.34
CA LYS A 33 -10.13 -5.21 -11.42
C LYS A 33 -9.91 -6.72 -11.45
N GLU A 34 -8.69 -7.18 -11.14
CA GLU A 34 -8.31 -8.59 -11.26
C GLU A 34 -8.73 -9.43 -10.05
N TYR A 35 -8.64 -8.85 -8.84
CA TYR A 35 -8.85 -9.57 -7.59
C TYR A 35 -10.06 -9.13 -6.80
N SER A 36 -10.63 -7.95 -7.10
CA SER A 36 -11.76 -7.36 -6.37
C SER A 36 -11.58 -7.44 -4.84
N PRO A 37 -10.48 -6.91 -4.27
CA PRO A 37 -10.25 -6.95 -2.84
C PRO A 37 -11.38 -6.22 -2.11
N GLU A 38 -11.86 -6.82 -1.02
CA GLU A 38 -12.92 -6.25 -0.20
C GLU A 38 -12.45 -5.03 0.59
N GLU A 39 -11.14 -4.92 0.85
CA GLU A 39 -10.53 -3.77 1.52
C GLU A 39 -9.19 -3.40 0.86
N ILE A 40 -8.94 -2.10 0.73
CA ILE A 40 -7.71 -1.50 0.20
C ILE A 40 -7.15 -0.52 1.23
N ILE A 41 -5.95 -0.81 1.72
CA ILE A 41 -5.22 0.09 2.62
C ILE A 41 -4.19 0.88 1.81
N LEU A 42 -4.34 2.20 1.76
CA LEU A 42 -3.32 3.12 1.25
C LEU A 42 -2.34 3.45 2.37
N SER A 43 -1.09 2.99 2.25
CA SER A 43 -0.09 3.10 3.33
C SER A 43 1.04 4.04 2.94
N GLY A 44 1.17 5.15 3.65
CA GLY A 44 2.18 6.18 3.41
C GLY A 44 1.91 7.46 4.22
N GLY A 45 2.83 7.82 5.11
CA GLY A 45 2.77 9.04 5.92
C GLY A 45 3.47 10.25 5.29
N ARG A 46 3.87 11.21 6.14
CA ARG A 46 4.48 12.48 5.72
C ARG A 46 6.00 12.36 5.56
N ALA A 47 6.45 11.54 4.60
CA ALA A 47 7.87 11.30 4.36
C ALA A 47 8.62 12.49 3.72
N ASN A 48 7.91 13.46 3.14
CA ASN A 48 8.51 14.72 2.67
C ASN A 48 8.19 15.86 3.67
N PRO A 49 9.17 16.40 4.41
CA PRO A 49 8.92 17.45 5.40
C PRO A 49 8.47 18.79 4.79
N LYS A 50 8.61 18.98 3.47
CA LYS A 50 8.16 20.19 2.76
C LYS A 50 6.67 20.17 2.39
N VAL A 51 6.00 19.04 2.55
CA VAL A 51 4.61 18.83 2.14
C VAL A 51 3.79 18.50 3.37
N ASP A 52 2.72 19.26 3.63
CA ASP A 52 1.87 19.08 4.80
C ASP A 52 0.70 18.09 4.58
N VAL A 53 0.93 17.10 3.72
CA VAL A 53 -0.06 16.07 3.33
C VAL A 53 0.62 14.72 3.37
N THR A 54 -0.07 13.69 3.85
CA THR A 54 0.45 12.32 3.82
C THR A 54 0.41 11.75 2.41
N GLU A 55 1.28 10.78 2.13
CA GLU A 55 1.19 10.04 0.86
C GLU A 55 -0.16 9.35 0.71
N ALA A 56 -0.74 8.79 1.79
CA ALA A 56 -2.03 8.12 1.80
C ALA A 56 -3.18 9.06 1.39
N ASP A 57 -3.23 10.27 1.95
CA ASP A 57 -4.24 11.28 1.60
C ASP A 57 -4.11 11.71 0.13
N ALA A 58 -2.88 11.93 -0.34
CA ALA A 58 -2.63 12.32 -1.73
C ALA A 58 -3.00 11.19 -2.71
N MET A 59 -2.74 9.92 -2.33
CA MET A 59 -3.14 8.75 -3.10
C MET A 59 -4.66 8.62 -3.17
N LEU A 60 -5.36 8.78 -2.04
CA LEU A 60 -6.82 8.77 -2.00
C LEU A 60 -7.38 9.84 -2.93
N LYS A 61 -6.92 11.08 -2.81
CA LYS A 61 -7.38 12.20 -3.66
C LYS A 61 -7.25 11.88 -5.15
N GLU A 62 -6.14 11.27 -5.55
CA GLU A 62 -5.93 10.89 -6.95
C GLU A 62 -6.83 9.72 -7.38
N LEU A 63 -7.03 8.70 -6.55
CA LEU A 63 -7.95 7.59 -6.87
C LEU A 63 -9.40 8.06 -6.97
N LYS A 64 -9.86 8.92 -6.05
CA LYS A 64 -11.19 9.56 -6.11
C LYS A 64 -11.38 10.33 -7.42
N ARG A 65 -10.36 11.10 -7.82
CA ARG A 65 -10.37 11.85 -9.09
C ARG A 65 -10.49 10.93 -10.31
N ARG A 66 -9.95 9.71 -10.24
CA ARG A 66 -9.99 8.73 -11.33
C ARG A 66 -11.30 7.93 -11.37
N GLY A 67 -11.90 7.64 -10.20
CA GLY A 67 -13.21 7.00 -10.09
C GLY A 67 -13.23 5.50 -10.46
N ASN A 68 -12.07 4.84 -10.53
CA ASN A 68 -11.96 3.43 -10.95
C ASN A 68 -12.05 2.42 -9.78
N ILE A 69 -12.01 2.90 -8.54
CA ILE A 69 -12.07 2.09 -7.31
C ILE A 69 -13.18 2.68 -6.44
N ASP A 70 -14.01 1.82 -5.85
CA ASP A 70 -15.03 2.26 -4.91
C ASP A 70 -14.36 2.87 -3.67
N GLU A 71 -14.79 4.07 -3.27
CA GLU A 71 -14.21 4.75 -2.12
C GLU A 71 -14.53 4.02 -0.81
N SER A 72 -15.63 3.26 -0.75
CA SER A 72 -16.06 2.59 0.47
C SER A 72 -15.11 1.46 0.90
N VAL A 73 -14.31 0.92 -0.02
CA VAL A 73 -13.33 -0.12 0.27
C VAL A 73 -11.95 0.44 0.63
N ILE A 74 -11.79 1.77 0.68
CA ILE A 74 -10.48 2.41 0.88
C ILE A 74 -10.29 2.87 2.33
N LEU A 75 -9.20 2.42 2.93
CA LEU A 75 -8.72 2.79 4.26
C LEU A 75 -7.36 3.50 4.17
N LEU A 76 -7.09 4.40 5.11
CA LEU A 76 -5.84 5.17 5.13
C LEU A 76 -4.94 4.76 6.30
N GLU A 77 -3.67 4.51 5.99
CA GLU A 77 -2.58 4.38 6.95
C GLU A 77 -1.55 5.49 6.69
N GLY A 78 -1.62 6.57 7.46
CA GLY A 78 -0.81 7.79 7.24
C GLY A 78 0.38 7.98 8.18
N LYS A 79 0.83 6.94 8.90
CA LYS A 79 1.89 7.05 9.92
C LYS A 79 3.28 6.66 9.40
N SER A 80 3.34 5.86 8.35
CA SER A 80 4.59 5.28 7.86
C SER A 80 5.52 6.29 7.18
N LEU A 81 6.83 6.21 7.43
CA LEU A 81 7.85 7.00 6.74
C LEU A 81 8.83 6.10 5.97
N SER A 82 8.63 4.78 6.03
CA SER A 82 9.50 3.78 5.43
C SER A 82 8.73 2.51 5.06
N THR A 83 9.31 1.68 4.19
CA THR A 83 8.73 0.36 3.83
C THR A 83 8.54 -0.56 5.04
N LYS A 84 9.45 -0.48 6.02
CA LYS A 84 9.33 -1.26 7.28
C LYS A 84 8.13 -0.81 8.09
N GLU A 85 7.89 0.50 8.15
CA GLU A 85 6.75 1.06 8.86
C GLU A 85 5.43 0.81 8.14
N ASN A 86 5.41 0.81 6.79
CA ASN A 86 4.24 0.36 6.04
C ASN A 86 3.79 -1.02 6.52
N ALA A 87 4.71 -1.98 6.60
CA ALA A 87 4.40 -3.32 7.11
C ALA A 87 3.95 -3.29 8.58
N LYS A 88 4.64 -2.52 9.43
CA LYS A 88 4.34 -2.40 10.86
C LYS A 88 2.92 -1.87 11.13
N TYR A 89 2.47 -0.90 10.35
CA TYR A 89 1.19 -0.21 10.59
C TYR A 89 0.04 -0.77 9.77
N ALA A 90 0.26 -1.17 8.51
CA ALA A 90 -0.81 -1.68 7.66
C ALA A 90 -1.21 -3.12 8.01
N VAL A 91 -0.29 -3.98 8.48
CA VAL A 91 -0.64 -5.38 8.79
C VAL A 91 -1.64 -5.49 9.95
N PRO A 92 -1.48 -4.83 11.10
CA PRO A 92 -2.49 -4.86 12.15
C PRO A 92 -3.85 -4.33 11.68
N MET A 93 -3.88 -3.34 10.77
CA MET A 93 -5.12 -2.87 10.17
C MET A 93 -5.77 -3.94 9.30
N ALA A 94 -5.00 -4.59 8.42
CA ALA A 94 -5.49 -5.67 7.58
C ALA A 94 -6.02 -6.86 8.38
N LEU A 95 -5.33 -7.25 9.46
CA LEU A 95 -5.71 -8.42 10.26
C LEU A 95 -7.02 -8.26 11.03
N LYS A 96 -7.49 -7.03 11.27
CA LYS A 96 -8.82 -6.78 11.89
C LYS A 96 -9.97 -7.33 11.08
N PHE A 97 -9.75 -7.52 9.78
CA PHE A 97 -10.75 -8.05 8.87
C PHE A 97 -10.73 -9.58 8.79
N HIS A 98 -9.77 -10.26 9.44
CA HIS A 98 -9.57 -11.71 9.30
C HIS A 98 -9.40 -12.18 7.83
N PRO A 99 -8.45 -11.59 7.07
CA PRO A 99 -8.30 -11.89 5.65
C PRO A 99 -7.79 -13.31 5.38
N ASP A 100 -8.23 -13.91 4.27
CA ASP A 100 -7.67 -15.16 3.77
C ASP A 100 -6.28 -14.94 3.17
N LYS A 101 -6.03 -13.74 2.63
CA LYS A 101 -4.71 -13.31 2.14
C LYS A 101 -4.56 -11.79 2.11
N ILE A 102 -3.31 -11.35 2.18
CA ILE A 102 -2.92 -9.94 2.00
C ILE A 102 -2.13 -9.81 0.70
N ILE A 103 -2.55 -8.90 -0.19
CA ILE A 103 -1.81 -8.58 -1.41
C ILE A 103 -1.14 -7.22 -1.25
N VAL A 104 0.20 -7.19 -1.30
CA VAL A 104 0.97 -5.95 -1.20
C VAL A 104 1.31 -5.44 -2.59
N CYS A 105 0.74 -4.28 -2.97
CA CYS A 105 0.99 -3.63 -4.23
C CYS A 105 2.17 -2.65 -4.13
N THR A 106 3.17 -2.85 -4.98
CA THR A 106 4.35 -1.97 -5.08
C THR A 106 4.98 -2.10 -6.47
N THR A 107 6.07 -1.39 -6.74
CA THR A 107 6.81 -1.55 -8.00
C THR A 107 7.95 -2.56 -7.87
N ARG A 108 8.33 -3.19 -9.00
CA ARG A 108 9.35 -4.23 -9.06
C ARG A 108 10.71 -3.79 -8.50
N GLU A 109 11.11 -2.54 -8.74
CA GLU A 109 12.39 -1.98 -8.25
C GLU A 109 12.46 -1.90 -6.72
N HIS A 110 11.32 -1.99 -6.04
CA HIS A 110 11.23 -2.12 -4.58
C HIS A 110 11.05 -3.58 -4.15
N ALA A 111 10.32 -4.38 -4.93
CA ALA A 111 10.11 -5.79 -4.66
C ALA A 111 11.38 -6.65 -4.77
N THR A 112 12.36 -6.25 -5.59
CA THR A 112 13.62 -6.99 -5.80
C THR A 112 14.78 -6.50 -4.92
N ARG A 113 14.56 -5.52 -4.03
CA ARG A 113 15.63 -5.01 -3.17
C ARG A 113 16.09 -6.10 -2.18
N PRO A 114 17.41 -6.34 -2.04
CA PRO A 114 17.94 -7.30 -1.06
C PRO A 114 17.64 -6.86 0.38
N TYR A 115 17.63 -5.54 0.63
CA TYR A 115 17.23 -4.90 1.89
C TYR A 115 15.87 -4.22 1.73
N LEU A 116 15.05 -4.24 2.79
CA LEU A 116 13.68 -3.68 2.79
C LEU A 116 12.73 -4.32 1.75
N ASN A 117 12.94 -5.60 1.44
CA ASN A 117 12.04 -6.37 0.59
C ASN A 117 10.60 -6.38 1.18
N PRO A 118 9.60 -5.80 0.50
CA PRO A 118 8.23 -5.68 1.02
C PRO A 118 7.62 -7.03 1.39
N LEU A 119 7.81 -8.09 0.58
CA LEU A 119 7.28 -9.41 0.89
C LEU A 119 7.82 -9.94 2.22
N ARG A 120 9.13 -9.86 2.43
CA ARG A 120 9.77 -10.33 3.67
C ARG A 120 9.29 -9.52 4.88
N LEU A 121 9.19 -8.20 4.73
CA LEU A 121 8.75 -7.31 5.80
C LEU A 121 7.29 -7.57 6.21
N PHE A 122 6.38 -7.69 5.24
CA PHE A 122 4.97 -7.97 5.52
C PHE A 122 4.77 -9.38 6.09
N ARG A 123 5.43 -10.41 5.55
CA ARG A 123 5.37 -11.77 6.12
C ARG A 123 5.88 -11.83 7.56
N ARG A 124 6.94 -11.08 7.86
CA ARG A 124 7.43 -10.95 9.23
C ARG A 124 6.42 -10.24 10.11
N ALA A 125 5.87 -9.10 9.67
CA ALA A 125 4.88 -8.36 10.44
C ALA A 125 3.61 -9.17 10.71
N VAL A 126 3.15 -10.01 9.78
CA VAL A 126 2.01 -10.93 10.00
C VAL A 126 2.32 -11.92 11.13
N LYS A 127 3.51 -12.54 11.12
CA LYS A 127 3.96 -13.45 12.19
C LYS A 127 4.11 -12.74 13.53
N ASP A 128 4.69 -11.54 13.53
CA ASP A 128 4.87 -10.72 14.74
C ASP A 128 3.51 -10.33 15.37
N ASN A 129 2.42 -10.36 14.60
CA ASN A 129 1.04 -10.17 15.06
C ASN A 129 0.30 -11.50 15.33
N GLY A 130 1.00 -12.62 15.45
CA GLY A 130 0.41 -13.91 15.81
C GLY A 130 -0.46 -14.56 14.72
N SER A 131 -0.32 -14.12 13.47
CA SER A 131 -1.07 -14.62 12.33
C SER A 131 -0.18 -15.37 11.34
N ASN A 132 -0.78 -16.21 10.50
CA ASN A 132 -0.12 -16.94 9.41
C ASN A 132 -0.77 -16.65 8.05
N VAL A 133 -1.57 -15.56 7.95
CA VAL A 133 -2.20 -15.16 6.70
C VAL A 133 -1.16 -15.04 5.59
N PRO A 134 -1.38 -15.69 4.43
CA PRO A 134 -0.46 -15.60 3.30
C PRO A 134 -0.36 -14.16 2.79
N VAL A 135 0.87 -13.77 2.44
CA VAL A 135 1.17 -12.47 1.84
C VAL A 135 1.69 -12.68 0.43
N GLU A 136 1.07 -12.03 -0.53
CA GLU A 136 1.47 -11.99 -1.94
C GLU A 136 1.98 -10.59 -2.31
N ILE A 137 2.78 -10.50 -3.38
CA ILE A 137 3.20 -9.23 -3.95
C ILE A 137 2.54 -9.05 -5.31
N TYR A 138 1.96 -7.89 -5.53
CA TYR A 138 1.49 -7.44 -6.83
C TYR A 138 2.41 -6.33 -7.34
N THR A 139 2.98 -6.51 -8.53
CA THR A 139 3.80 -5.47 -9.17
C THR A 139 3.46 -5.33 -10.64
N ASN A 140 4.12 -4.38 -11.29
CA ASN A 140 4.13 -4.16 -12.73
C ASN A 140 4.53 -5.38 -13.57
N ASN A 141 5.03 -6.46 -12.95
CA ASN A 141 5.33 -7.74 -13.58
C ASN A 141 4.70 -8.92 -12.83
N LYS A 142 3.41 -8.82 -12.47
CA LYS A 142 2.55 -10.00 -12.69
C LYS A 142 2.85 -10.57 -14.07
#